data_AF-A0A2M9YAI2-F1
#
_entry.id   AF-A0A2M9YAI2-F1
#
_cell.length_a   1.000
_cell.length_b   1.000
_cell.length_c   1.000
_cell.angle_alpha   90.00
_cell.angle_beta   90.00
_cell.angle_gamma   90.00
#
_symmetry.space_group_name_H-M   'P 1'
#
loop_
_entity.id
_entity.type
_entity.pdbx_description
1 polymer ?
#
loop_
_entity_poly.entity_id
_entity_poly.type
_entity_poly.pdbx_seq_one_letter_code
_entity_poly.pdbx_strand_id
1 'polypeptide(L)'
;MDPEYCCLNPSTTDPKDLISFEYINPEVLDLIKKDPRFKEGSQMISLGELNLATMKYIQGMIQKETSELSSLEEEVRNSLENQDLISEDLNQTFQSRLTFGQRIADKVADFGGSWTFILMFGLSMTVWIGINAFFSLWKFDPYPFILLNLILSTLAAIQAPIIMMSQNRQEAKDRARSEMDYKINLKAELEIRHLHEKIDHILKNQWRRLTEIQQIQMQMMQILGNRK
;
A
#
# COMPACT_ATOMS: atom_id res chain seq x y z
N MET A 1 18.04 -47.69 -44.96
CA MET A 1 18.06 -47.90 -43.50
C MET A 1 18.70 -46.66 -42.94
N ASP A 2 17.88 -45.68 -42.58
CA ASP A 2 18.34 -44.45 -41.97
C ASP A 2 18.98 -44.77 -40.61
N PRO A 3 20.05 -44.08 -40.21
CA PRO A 3 20.89 -44.59 -39.15
C PRO A 3 20.26 -44.25 -37.78
N GLU A 4 20.00 -45.28 -36.96
CA GLU A 4 19.49 -45.16 -35.58
C GLU A 4 20.63 -44.74 -34.64
N TYR A 5 20.95 -43.45 -34.59
CA TYR A 5 21.95 -42.89 -33.65
C TYR A 5 21.39 -41.67 -32.92
N CYS A 6 21.93 -41.32 -31.76
CA CYS A 6 21.50 -40.13 -31.03
C CYS A 6 21.91 -38.83 -31.77
N CYS A 7 20.99 -37.89 -31.89
CA CYS A 7 21.14 -36.61 -32.60
C CYS A 7 22.22 -35.68 -32.00
N LEU A 8 22.55 -35.83 -30.71
CA LEU A 8 23.58 -35.05 -30.01
C LEU A 8 24.88 -35.85 -29.78
N ASN A 9 24.80 -37.17 -29.72
CA ASN A 9 25.94 -38.05 -29.53
C ASN A 9 25.85 -39.27 -30.48
N PRO A 10 26.45 -39.19 -31.67
CA PRO A 10 26.39 -40.26 -32.67
C PRO A 10 27.01 -41.59 -32.23
N SER A 11 27.75 -41.60 -31.12
CA SER A 11 28.39 -42.79 -30.54
C SER A 11 27.38 -43.69 -29.81
N THR A 12 26.19 -43.18 -29.50
CA THR A 12 25.13 -43.93 -28.82
C THR A 12 24.16 -44.49 -29.87
N THR A 13 24.20 -45.82 -30.05
CA THR A 13 23.36 -46.57 -31.00
C THR A 13 22.55 -47.68 -30.34
N ASP A 14 22.54 -47.79 -29.00
CA ASP A 14 21.72 -48.80 -28.33
C ASP A 14 20.23 -48.46 -28.54
N PRO A 15 19.46 -49.35 -29.21
CA PRO A 15 18.04 -49.11 -29.48
C PRO A 15 17.21 -48.88 -28.21
N LYS A 16 17.67 -49.39 -27.05
CA LYS A 16 16.97 -49.21 -25.76
C LYS A 16 17.20 -47.84 -25.13
N ASP A 17 18.21 -47.09 -25.56
CA ASP A 17 18.50 -45.74 -25.05
C ASP A 17 17.98 -44.64 -25.99
N LEU A 18 17.56 -44.98 -27.20
CA LEU A 18 17.09 -44.04 -28.22
C LEU A 18 15.60 -43.75 -28.07
N ILE A 19 15.26 -42.47 -28.04
CA ILE A 19 13.89 -41.96 -27.90
C ILE A 19 13.56 -41.11 -29.12
N SER A 20 12.43 -41.40 -29.77
CA SER A 20 11.90 -40.61 -30.88
C SER A 20 11.41 -39.24 -30.40
N PHE A 21 11.62 -38.20 -31.21
CA PHE A 21 11.15 -36.83 -30.94
C PHE A 21 9.64 -36.72 -30.74
N GLU A 22 8.85 -37.68 -31.24
CA GLU A 22 7.39 -37.72 -31.08
C GLU A 22 6.94 -37.82 -29.61
N TYR A 23 7.80 -38.38 -28.74
CA TYR A 23 7.50 -38.55 -27.31
C TYR A 23 8.09 -37.44 -26.43
N ILE A 24 8.69 -36.40 -27.03
CA ILE A 24 9.42 -35.34 -26.32
C ILE A 24 8.56 -34.07 -26.26
N ASN A 25 8.57 -33.39 -25.12
CA ASN A 25 7.92 -32.08 -24.98
C ASN A 25 8.48 -31.09 -26.03
N PRO A 26 7.62 -30.37 -26.78
CA PRO A 26 8.04 -29.49 -27.87
C PRO A 26 8.97 -28.34 -27.42
N GLU A 27 8.85 -27.84 -26.19
CA GLU A 27 9.73 -26.78 -25.66
C GLU A 27 11.16 -27.31 -25.40
N VAL A 28 11.27 -28.53 -24.86
CA VAL A 28 12.56 -29.21 -24.67
C VAL A 28 13.18 -29.56 -26.03
N LEU A 29 12.35 -29.96 -26.99
CA LEU A 29 12.81 -30.25 -28.36
C LEU A 29 13.38 -29.02 -29.07
N ASP A 30 12.76 -27.85 -28.89
CA ASP A 30 13.29 -26.59 -29.43
C ASP A 30 14.65 -26.23 -28.82
N LEU A 31 14.83 -26.47 -27.51
CA LEU A 31 16.12 -26.30 -26.85
C LEU A 31 17.18 -27.28 -27.39
N ILE A 32 16.82 -28.54 -27.64
CA ILE A 32 17.70 -29.57 -28.22
C ILE A 32 18.14 -29.18 -29.63
N LYS A 33 17.22 -28.72 -30.49
CA LYS A 33 17.52 -28.30 -31.87
C LYS A 33 18.46 -27.08 -31.94
N LYS A 34 18.44 -26.24 -30.90
CA LYS A 34 19.34 -25.08 -30.76
C LYS A 34 20.72 -25.46 -30.21
N ASP A 35 20.94 -26.70 -29.75
CA ASP A 35 22.26 -27.14 -29.28
C ASP A 35 23.22 -27.27 -30.48
N PRO A 36 24.42 -26.66 -30.43
CA PRO A 36 25.39 -26.72 -31.52
C PRO A 36 25.90 -28.13 -31.86
N ARG A 37 25.67 -29.13 -30.99
CA ARG A 37 26.00 -30.54 -31.23
C ARG A 37 24.93 -31.28 -32.04
N PHE A 38 23.80 -30.64 -32.34
CA PHE A 38 22.66 -31.23 -33.04
C PHE A 38 23.01 -31.60 -34.49
N LYS A 39 22.69 -32.84 -34.88
CA LYS A 39 22.81 -33.32 -36.26
C LYS A 39 21.44 -33.59 -36.87
N GLU A 40 21.13 -32.93 -37.99
CA GLU A 40 19.83 -32.99 -38.69
C GLU A 40 19.46 -34.38 -39.25
N GLY A 41 20.43 -35.30 -39.34
CA GLY A 41 20.23 -36.64 -39.92
C GLY A 41 19.60 -37.70 -39.00
N SER A 42 19.32 -37.38 -37.73
CA SER A 42 18.64 -38.30 -36.80
C SER A 42 17.48 -37.64 -36.07
N GLN A 43 16.36 -38.36 -35.97
CA GLN A 43 15.18 -37.96 -35.21
C GLN A 43 15.11 -38.63 -33.81
N MET A 44 16.22 -39.19 -33.34
CA MET A 44 16.29 -39.87 -32.04
C MET A 44 17.31 -39.23 -31.11
N ILE A 45 17.05 -39.22 -29.81
CA ILE A 45 17.97 -38.74 -28.76
C ILE A 45 18.17 -39.82 -27.70
N SER A 46 19.38 -39.89 -27.15
CA SER A 46 19.66 -40.78 -26.01
C SER A 46 19.02 -40.25 -24.72
N LEU A 47 18.49 -41.14 -23.89
CA LEU A 47 17.87 -40.80 -22.59
C LEU A 47 18.75 -39.89 -21.69
N GLY A 48 20.07 -40.14 -21.65
CA GLY A 48 21.00 -39.33 -20.86
C GLY A 48 21.09 -37.86 -21.32
N GLU A 49 21.21 -37.63 -22.63
CA GLU A 49 21.22 -36.28 -23.21
C GLU A 49 19.84 -35.61 -23.11
N LEU A 50 18.74 -36.38 -23.22
CA LEU A 50 17.39 -35.86 -23.01
C LEU A 50 17.22 -35.35 -21.57
N ASN A 51 17.64 -36.12 -20.56
CA ASN A 51 17.59 -35.71 -19.16
C ASN A 51 18.41 -34.44 -18.90
N LEU A 52 19.61 -34.33 -19.49
CA LEU A 52 20.45 -33.12 -19.38
C LEU A 52 19.77 -31.90 -19.99
N ALA A 53 19.18 -32.03 -21.18
CA ALA A 53 18.46 -30.95 -21.85
C ALA A 53 17.23 -30.51 -21.04
N THR A 54 16.46 -31.45 -20.48
CA THR A 54 15.32 -31.14 -19.62
C THR A 54 15.73 -30.42 -18.34
N MET A 55 16.79 -30.88 -17.66
CA MET A 55 17.28 -30.22 -16.45
C MET A 55 17.71 -28.77 -16.75
N LYS A 56 18.37 -28.54 -17.89
CA LYS A 56 18.77 -27.20 -18.33
C LYS A 56 17.57 -26.31 -18.64
N TYR A 57 16.52 -26.85 -19.24
CA TYR A 57 15.26 -26.14 -19.49
C TYR A 57 14.58 -25.70 -18.19
N ILE A 58 14.42 -26.62 -17.24
CA ILE A 58 13.79 -26.32 -15.93
C ILE A 58 14.61 -25.27 -15.16
N GLN A 59 15.94 -25.40 -15.12
CA GLN A 59 16.80 -24.44 -14.44
C GLN A 59 16.70 -23.04 -15.05
N GLY A 60 16.66 -22.94 -16.39
CA GLY A 60 16.48 -21.67 -17.09
C GLY A 60 15.12 -21.02 -16.79
N MET A 61 14.07 -21.83 -16.64
CA MET A 61 12.74 -21.34 -16.27
C MET A 61 12.72 -20.71 -14.87
N ILE A 62 13.32 -21.38 -13.88
CA ILE A 62 13.39 -20.91 -12.48
C ILE A 62 14.19 -19.60 -12.38
N GLN A 63 15.34 -19.52 -13.05
CA GLN A 63 16.23 -18.36 -12.94
C GLN A 63 15.60 -17.08 -13.52
N LYS A 64 14.80 -17.22 -14.58
CA LYS A 64 14.06 -16.08 -15.16
C LYS A 64 13.04 -15.50 -14.18
N GLU A 65 12.35 -16.34 -13.40
CA GLU A 65 11.37 -15.88 -12.39
C GLU A 65 12.01 -15.20 -11.19
N THR A 66 13.14 -15.71 -10.70
CA THR A 66 13.83 -15.08 -9.55
C THR A 66 14.24 -13.64 -9.88
N SER A 67 14.62 -13.38 -11.14
CA SER A 67 14.95 -12.05 -11.62
C SER A 67 13.72 -11.14 -11.75
N GLU A 68 12.60 -11.64 -12.25
CA GLU A 68 11.36 -10.87 -12.40
C GLU A 68 10.78 -10.45 -11.03
N LEU A 69 10.81 -11.33 -10.02
CA LEU A 69 10.40 -10.97 -8.66
C LEU A 69 11.30 -9.88 -8.04
N SER A 70 12.61 -9.98 -8.21
CA SER A 70 13.56 -8.99 -7.66
C SER A 70 13.30 -7.58 -8.19
N SER A 71 12.95 -7.43 -9.48
CA SER A 71 12.61 -6.12 -10.04
C SER A 71 11.32 -5.53 -9.47
N LEU A 72 10.35 -6.39 -9.14
CA LEU A 72 9.07 -5.97 -8.60
C LEU A 72 9.20 -5.50 -7.14
N GLU A 73 10.03 -6.17 -6.34
CA GLU A 73 10.34 -5.76 -4.96
C GLU A 73 10.99 -4.38 -4.89
N GLU A 74 11.86 -4.05 -5.85
CA GLU A 74 12.53 -2.75 -5.93
C GLU A 74 11.57 -1.62 -6.33
N GLU A 75 10.63 -1.88 -7.25
CA GLU A 75 9.58 -0.93 -7.61
C GLU A 75 8.65 -0.61 -6.43
N VAL A 76 8.25 -1.62 -5.66
CA VAL A 76 7.42 -1.44 -4.46
C VAL A 76 8.16 -0.59 -3.42
N ARG A 77 9.44 -0.85 -3.19
CA ARG A 77 10.27 -0.09 -2.25
C ARG A 77 10.34 1.40 -2.62
N ASN A 78 10.62 1.71 -3.88
CA ASN A 78 10.69 3.09 -4.36
C ASN A 78 9.33 3.81 -4.28
N SER A 79 8.22 3.08 -4.44
CA SER A 79 6.88 3.66 -4.35
C SER A 79 6.48 4.00 -2.91
N LEU A 80 6.89 3.19 -1.93
CA LEU A 80 6.63 3.44 -0.51
C LEU A 80 7.35 4.69 0.01
N GLU A 81 8.61 4.88 -0.36
CA GLU A 81 9.39 6.06 0.05
C GLU A 81 8.76 7.39 -0.43
N ASN A 82 8.13 7.37 -1.61
CA ASN A 82 7.42 8.54 -2.14
C ASN A 82 6.07 8.82 -1.44
N GLN A 83 5.45 7.83 -0.81
CA GLN A 83 4.14 7.96 -0.18
C GLN A 83 4.21 8.75 1.14
N ASP A 84 5.29 8.59 1.91
CA ASP A 84 5.50 9.30 3.18
C ASP A 84 5.67 10.82 2.98
N LEU A 85 6.33 11.23 1.90
CA LEU A 85 6.54 12.65 1.56
C LEU A 85 5.23 13.41 1.29
N ILE A 86 4.21 12.75 0.76
CA ILE A 86 2.93 13.38 0.38
C ILE A 86 2.08 13.71 1.62
N SER A 87 2.16 12.88 2.66
CA SER A 87 1.35 13.05 3.88
C SER A 87 1.77 14.26 4.72
N GLU A 88 3.07 14.58 4.76
CA GLU A 88 3.63 15.73 5.48
C GLU A 88 3.19 17.08 4.86
N ASP A 89 3.18 17.17 3.52
CA ASP A 89 2.85 18.40 2.77
C ASP A 89 1.38 18.83 2.92
N LEU A 90 0.47 17.84 3.00
CA LEU A 90 -0.95 18.07 3.21
C LEU A 90 -1.23 18.82 4.52
N ASN A 91 -0.57 18.44 5.61
CA ASN A 91 -0.78 19.07 6.93
C ASN A 91 -0.27 20.52 6.96
N GLN A 92 0.86 20.80 6.29
CA GLN A 92 1.41 22.15 6.19
C GLN A 92 0.52 23.09 5.35
N THR A 93 -0.09 22.56 4.29
CA THR A 93 -1.01 23.32 3.43
C THR A 93 -2.29 23.75 4.17
N PHE A 94 -2.77 22.98 5.14
CA PHE A 94 -3.95 23.36 5.94
C PHE A 94 -3.64 24.49 6.95
N GLN A 95 -2.45 24.48 7.57
CA GLN A 95 -2.04 25.49 8.56
C GLN A 95 -1.76 26.87 7.93
N SER A 96 -1.30 26.91 6.68
CA SER A 96 -0.88 28.15 6.00
C SER A 96 -2.06 29.03 5.52
N ARG A 97 -3.29 28.51 5.49
CA ARG A 97 -4.48 29.23 4.97
C ARG A 97 -5.27 30.05 5.99
N LEU A 98 -4.89 30.05 7.27
CA LEU A 98 -5.63 30.78 8.31
C LEU A 98 -5.41 32.29 8.23
N THR A 99 -6.49 33.06 8.16
CA THR A 99 -6.43 34.53 8.21
C THR A 99 -6.09 35.05 9.62
N PHE A 100 -5.58 36.29 9.71
CA PHE A 100 -5.20 36.89 11.00
C PHE A 100 -6.38 36.95 12.00
N GLY A 101 -7.57 37.33 11.55
CA GLY A 101 -8.77 37.36 12.38
C GLY A 101 -9.18 35.97 12.89
N GLN A 102 -9.03 34.95 12.05
CA GLN A 102 -9.29 33.56 12.46
C GLN A 102 -8.31 33.10 13.55
N ARG A 103 -7.01 33.41 13.42
CA ARG A 103 -6.01 33.07 14.44
C ARG A 103 -6.29 33.70 15.80
N ILE A 104 -6.76 34.95 15.81
CA ILE A 104 -7.14 35.63 17.07
C ILE A 104 -8.39 34.99 17.66
N ALA A 105 -9.42 34.73 16.84
CA ALA A 105 -10.66 34.10 17.30
C ALA A 105 -10.42 32.69 17.90
N ASP A 106 -9.53 31.88 17.31
CA ASP A 106 -9.10 30.58 17.88
C ASP A 106 -8.50 30.77 19.28
N LYS A 107 -7.51 31.67 19.42
CA LYS A 107 -6.87 31.94 20.71
C LYS A 107 -7.85 32.45 21.77
N VAL A 108 -8.82 33.29 21.38
CA VAL A 108 -9.83 33.81 22.30
C VAL A 108 -10.80 32.72 22.73
N ALA A 109 -11.20 31.83 21.83
CA ALA A 109 -12.05 30.68 22.16
C ALA A 109 -11.32 29.70 23.09
N ASP A 110 -10.05 29.39 22.81
CA ASP A 110 -9.22 28.51 23.64
C ASP A 110 -9.01 29.09 25.06
N PHE A 111 -8.76 30.39 25.15
CA PHE A 111 -8.61 31.08 26.44
C PHE A 111 -9.93 31.13 27.22
N GLY A 112 -11.03 31.46 26.55
CA GLY A 112 -12.37 31.51 27.16
C GLY A 112 -12.90 30.16 27.62
N GLY A 113 -12.44 29.06 27.01
CA GLY A 113 -12.78 27.68 27.41
C GLY A 113 -11.93 27.10 28.55
N SER A 114 -10.92 27.82 29.04
CA SER A 114 -10.03 27.32 30.08
C SER A 114 -10.65 27.38 31.49
N TRP A 115 -10.44 26.34 32.28
CA TRP A 115 -10.78 26.31 33.71
C TRP A 115 -10.13 27.45 34.51
N THR A 116 -8.93 27.89 34.13
CA THR A 116 -8.25 29.01 34.79
C THR A 116 -8.96 30.34 34.58
N PHE A 117 -9.55 30.54 33.39
CA PHE A 117 -10.32 31.74 33.08
C PHE A 117 -11.63 31.78 33.88
N ILE A 118 -12.35 30.66 33.96
CA ILE A 118 -13.59 30.53 34.72
C ILE A 118 -13.38 30.89 36.20
N LEU A 119 -12.32 30.35 36.82
CA LEU A 119 -12.00 30.62 38.23
C LEU A 119 -11.58 32.07 38.47
N MET A 120 -10.72 32.63 37.61
CA MET A 120 -10.27 34.03 37.73
C MET A 120 -11.43 35.01 37.53
N PHE A 121 -12.29 34.76 36.55
CA PHE A 121 -13.48 35.57 36.28
C PHE A 121 -14.48 35.51 37.44
N GLY A 122 -14.74 34.31 37.99
CA GLY A 122 -15.58 34.12 39.17
C GLY A 122 -15.03 34.85 40.40
N LEU A 123 -13.72 34.78 40.64
CA LEU A 123 -13.08 35.51 41.74
C LEU A 123 -13.21 37.03 41.57
N SER A 124 -12.96 37.54 40.35
CA SER A 124 -13.12 38.96 40.03
C SER A 124 -14.55 39.45 40.30
N MET A 125 -15.55 38.65 39.96
CA MET A 125 -16.96 38.93 40.27
C MET A 125 -17.22 38.99 41.77
N THR A 126 -16.72 38.02 42.55
CA THR A 126 -16.85 38.00 44.01
C THR A 126 -16.18 39.22 44.65
N VAL A 127 -14.99 39.60 44.17
CA VAL A 127 -14.26 40.79 44.64
C VAL A 127 -15.04 42.07 44.32
N TRP A 128 -15.60 42.20 43.10
CA TRP A 128 -16.40 43.35 42.70
C TRP A 128 -17.64 43.55 43.58
N ILE A 129 -18.36 42.46 43.84
CA ILE A 129 -19.53 42.45 44.72
C ILE A 129 -19.10 42.80 46.16
N GLY A 130 -18.01 42.20 46.65
CA GLY A 130 -17.47 42.47 47.98
C GLY A 130 -17.11 43.95 48.19
N ILE A 131 -16.38 44.56 47.25
CA ILE A 131 -16.01 45.98 47.32
C ILE A 131 -17.27 46.86 47.39
N ASN A 132 -18.25 46.64 46.51
CA ASN A 132 -19.46 47.46 46.45
C ASN A 132 -20.45 47.21 47.60
N ALA A 133 -20.44 46.02 48.21
CA ALA A 133 -21.28 45.68 49.36
C ALA A 133 -20.73 46.22 50.69
N PHE A 134 -19.41 46.17 50.90
CA PHE A 134 -18.78 46.53 52.18
C PHE A 134 -18.33 48.00 52.26
N PHE A 135 -17.89 48.62 51.16
CA PHE A 135 -17.49 50.04 51.17
C PHE A 135 -18.70 50.97 50.96
N SER A 136 -19.39 51.30 52.06
CA SER A 136 -20.62 52.10 52.02
C SER A 136 -20.43 53.59 51.66
N LEU A 137 -19.20 54.12 51.72
CA LEU A 137 -18.93 55.55 51.47
C LEU A 137 -18.75 55.87 49.97
N TRP A 138 -18.37 54.89 49.14
CA TRP A 138 -18.05 55.06 47.71
C TRP A 138 -18.73 53.93 46.90
N LYS A 139 -20.06 53.93 46.86
CA LYS A 139 -20.85 52.92 46.11
C LYS A 139 -20.77 53.19 44.61
N PHE A 140 -19.79 52.59 43.95
CA PHE A 140 -19.60 52.71 42.50
C PHE A 140 -20.70 51.98 41.71
N ASP A 141 -21.16 50.84 42.21
CA ASP A 141 -22.25 50.03 41.64
C ASP A 141 -23.15 49.48 42.77
N PRO A 142 -24.10 50.28 43.30
CA PRO A 142 -24.99 49.86 44.38
C PRO A 142 -25.94 48.74 43.93
N TYR A 143 -26.35 47.90 44.89
CA TYR A 143 -27.38 46.87 44.67
C TYR A 143 -28.61 47.51 44.00
N PRO A 144 -29.06 47.04 42.81
CA PRO A 144 -28.92 45.69 42.23
C PRO A 144 -27.78 45.45 41.21
N PHE A 145 -26.66 46.19 41.26
CA PHE A 145 -25.46 46.02 40.40
C PHE A 145 -25.75 46.19 38.89
N ILE A 146 -26.20 47.38 38.48
CA ILE A 146 -26.61 47.64 37.09
C ILE A 146 -25.42 47.65 36.12
N LEU A 147 -24.27 48.17 36.57
CA LEU A 147 -23.08 48.30 35.72
C LEU A 147 -22.45 46.93 35.46
N LEU A 148 -22.36 46.10 36.51
CA LEU A 148 -21.92 44.71 36.38
C LEU A 148 -22.80 43.94 35.40
N ASN A 149 -24.12 44.05 35.53
CA ASN A 149 -25.09 43.39 34.65
C ASN A 149 -24.95 43.85 33.18
N LEU A 150 -24.68 45.14 32.96
CA LEU A 150 -24.47 45.67 31.61
C LEU A 150 -23.21 45.07 30.97
N ILE A 151 -22.09 45.06 31.70
CA ILE A 151 -20.82 44.50 31.23
C ILE A 151 -20.97 43.01 30.91
N LEU A 152 -21.59 42.23 31.81
CA LEU A 152 -21.82 40.79 31.59
C LEU A 152 -22.68 40.53 30.35
N SER A 153 -23.75 41.32 30.17
CA SER A 153 -24.64 41.18 29.02
C SER A 153 -23.92 41.48 27.71
N THR A 154 -23.11 42.55 27.65
CA THR A 154 -22.31 42.86 26.46
C THR A 154 -21.23 41.80 26.21
N LEU A 155 -20.59 41.30 27.26
CA LEU A 155 -19.59 40.24 27.15
C LEU A 155 -20.20 38.95 26.58
N ALA A 156 -21.34 38.52 27.11
CA ALA A 156 -22.07 37.35 26.62
C ALA A 156 -22.53 37.52 25.16
N ALA A 157 -23.00 38.72 24.79
CA ALA A 157 -23.43 39.01 23.42
C ALA A 157 -22.29 38.91 22.39
N ILE A 158 -21.06 39.30 22.77
CA ILE A 158 -19.87 39.17 21.92
C ILE A 158 -19.33 37.72 21.93
N GLN A 159 -19.46 37.00 23.05
CA GLN A 159 -18.99 35.61 23.17
C GLN A 159 -19.74 34.64 22.25
N ALA A 160 -21.07 34.74 22.17
CA ALA A 160 -21.89 33.83 21.36
C ALA A 160 -21.44 33.71 19.88
N PRO A 161 -21.24 34.81 19.12
CA PRO A 161 -20.76 34.71 17.74
C PRO A 161 -19.31 34.26 17.64
N ILE A 162 -18.43 34.58 18.60
CA ILE A 162 -17.04 34.08 18.61
C ILE A 162 -17.02 32.55 18.78
N ILE A 163 -17.83 32.04 19.71
CA ILE A 163 -17.99 30.60 19.93
C ILE A 163 -18.55 29.95 18.66
N MET A 164 -19.60 30.51 18.07
CA MET A 164 -20.20 29.99 16.84
C MET A 164 -19.22 30.01 15.65
N MET A 165 -18.41 31.06 15.50
CA MET A 165 -17.36 31.12 14.48
C MET A 165 -16.28 30.05 14.70
N SER A 166 -15.89 29.81 15.96
CA SER A 166 -14.93 28.76 16.30
C SER A 166 -15.49 27.37 16.01
N GLN A 167 -16.76 27.12 16.36
CA GLN A 167 -17.47 25.87 16.09
C GLN A 167 -17.60 25.61 14.59
N ASN A 168 -18.12 26.57 13.81
CA ASN A 168 -18.24 26.43 12.34
C ASN A 168 -16.89 26.10 11.69
N ARG A 169 -15.79 26.67 12.20
CA ARG A 169 -14.45 26.38 11.70
C ARG A 169 -13.98 24.99 12.09
N GLN A 170 -14.25 24.55 13.32
CA GLN A 170 -13.91 23.19 13.76
C GLN A 170 -14.68 22.16 12.94
N GLU A 171 -15.98 22.37 12.71
CA GLU A 171 -16.80 21.53 11.84
C GLU A 171 -16.29 21.49 10.39
N ALA A 172 -15.84 22.62 9.85
CA ALA A 172 -15.24 22.66 8.51
C ALA A 172 -13.93 21.86 8.43
N LYS A 173 -13.07 21.94 9.46
CA LYS A 173 -11.85 21.11 9.57
C LYS A 173 -12.21 19.63 9.69
N ASP A 174 -13.18 19.29 10.53
CA ASP A 174 -13.61 17.91 10.77
C ASP A 174 -14.25 17.31 9.51
N ARG A 175 -15.03 18.09 8.76
CA ARG A 175 -15.56 17.69 7.45
C ARG A 175 -14.45 17.45 6.43
N ALA A 176 -13.50 18.38 6.31
CA ALA A 176 -12.38 18.24 5.39
C ALA A 176 -11.51 17.01 5.72
N ARG A 177 -11.25 16.75 7.01
CA ARG A 177 -10.57 15.54 7.48
C ARG A 177 -11.36 14.29 7.11
N SER A 178 -12.67 14.27 7.37
CA SER A 178 -13.53 13.13 7.04
C SER A 178 -13.56 12.83 5.54
N GLU A 179 -13.61 13.86 4.68
CA GLU A 179 -13.52 13.70 3.23
C GLU A 179 -12.16 13.16 2.77
N MET A 180 -11.07 13.59 3.43
CA MET A 180 -9.74 13.08 3.15
C MET A 180 -9.58 11.61 3.58
N ASP A 181 -10.03 11.27 4.79
CA ASP A 181 -10.02 9.90 5.30
C ASP A 181 -10.86 8.96 4.42
N TYR A 182 -12.00 9.45 3.91
CA TYR A 182 -12.81 8.73 2.94
C TYR A 182 -12.04 8.46 1.63
N LYS A 183 -11.38 9.48 1.08
CA LYS A 183 -10.58 9.33 -0.16
C LYS A 183 -9.39 8.39 0.04
N ILE A 184 -8.73 8.45 1.19
CA ILE A 184 -7.62 7.53 1.54
C ILE A 184 -8.14 6.09 1.62
N ASN A 185 -9.26 5.85 2.30
CA ASN A 185 -9.86 4.53 2.38
C ASN A 185 -10.26 3.98 1.00
N LEU A 186 -10.90 4.81 0.17
CA LEU A 186 -11.27 4.41 -1.19
C LEU A 186 -10.03 4.05 -2.03
N LYS A 187 -8.97 4.85 -1.92
CA LYS A 187 -7.70 4.58 -2.59
C LYS A 187 -7.08 3.27 -2.10
N ALA A 188 -7.06 3.05 -0.78
CA ALA A 188 -6.56 1.80 -0.20
C ALA A 188 -7.38 0.58 -0.67
N GLU A 189 -8.72 0.69 -0.74
CA GLU A 189 -9.56 -0.38 -1.27
C GLU A 189 -9.23 -0.72 -2.73
N LEU A 190 -9.05 0.31 -3.57
CA LEU A 190 -8.66 0.12 -4.98
C LEU A 190 -7.27 -0.49 -5.12
N GLU A 191 -6.30 -0.04 -4.32
CA GLU A 191 -4.95 -0.61 -4.31
C GLU A 191 -4.96 -2.07 -3.86
N ILE A 192 -5.71 -2.42 -2.82
CA ILE A 192 -5.89 -3.82 -2.38
C ILE A 192 -6.50 -4.67 -3.48
N ARG A 193 -7.54 -4.18 -4.17
CA ARG A 193 -8.16 -4.90 -5.29
C ARG A 193 -7.17 -5.14 -6.43
N HIS A 194 -6.40 -4.12 -6.79
CA HIS A 194 -5.37 -4.23 -7.82
C HIS A 194 -4.24 -5.20 -7.43
N LEU A 195 -3.81 -5.21 -6.15
CA LEU A 195 -2.87 -6.20 -5.64
C LEU A 195 -3.46 -7.61 -5.71
N HIS A 196 -4.74 -7.78 -5.40
CA HIS A 196 -5.42 -9.08 -5.51
C HIS A 196 -5.41 -9.60 -6.96
N GLU A 197 -5.74 -8.75 -7.94
CA GLU A 197 -5.69 -9.09 -9.36
C GLU A 197 -4.28 -9.48 -9.81
N LYS A 198 -3.24 -8.77 -9.35
CA LYS A 198 -1.84 -9.12 -9.63
C LYS A 198 -1.45 -10.46 -9.00
N ILE A 199 -1.84 -10.71 -7.75
CA ILE A 199 -1.59 -11.98 -7.05
C ILE A 199 -2.26 -13.13 -7.80
N ASP A 200 -3.52 -12.98 -8.20
CA ASP A 200 -4.24 -14.00 -8.96
C ASP A 200 -3.56 -14.30 -10.30
N HIS A 201 -3.09 -13.25 -11.00
CA HIS A 201 -2.32 -13.41 -12.23
C HIS A 201 -1.01 -14.18 -12.01
N ILE A 202 -0.25 -13.85 -10.96
CA ILE A 202 0.99 -14.55 -10.60
C ILE A 202 0.69 -16.01 -10.24
N LEU A 203 -0.30 -16.26 -9.37
CA LEU A 203 -0.69 -17.60 -8.95
C LEU A 203 -1.09 -18.45 -10.16
N LYS A 204 -1.90 -17.91 -11.08
CA LYS A 204 -2.30 -18.62 -12.31
C LYS A 204 -1.08 -19.01 -13.16
N ASN A 205 -0.09 -18.13 -13.28
CA ASN A 205 1.14 -18.43 -14.00
C ASN A 205 1.97 -19.52 -13.30
N GLN A 206 2.08 -19.46 -11.98
CA GLN A 206 2.75 -20.48 -11.16
C GLN A 206 2.07 -21.86 -11.31
N TRP A 207 0.74 -21.92 -11.25
CA TRP A 207 -0.03 -23.15 -11.45
C TRP A 207 0.20 -23.76 -12.84
N ARG A 208 0.23 -22.93 -13.89
CA ARG A 208 0.50 -23.38 -15.25
C ARG A 208 1.89 -24.04 -15.35
N ARG A 209 2.92 -23.41 -14.78
CA ARG A 209 4.28 -23.96 -14.80
C ARG A 209 4.43 -25.23 -13.97
N LEU A 210 3.82 -25.30 -12.79
CA LEU A 210 3.82 -26.51 -11.98
C LEU A 210 3.20 -27.68 -12.75
N THR A 211 2.09 -27.42 -13.46
CA THR A 211 1.44 -28.41 -14.32
C THR A 211 2.34 -28.84 -15.47
N GLU A 212 3.05 -27.91 -16.10
CA GLU A 212 4.01 -28.20 -17.18
C GLU A 212 5.18 -29.08 -16.70
N ILE A 213 5.77 -28.76 -15.54
CA ILE A 213 6.83 -29.58 -14.92
C ILE A 213 6.30 -30.98 -14.59
N GLN A 214 5.09 -31.09 -14.02
CA GLN A 214 4.47 -32.38 -13.75
C GLN A 214 4.22 -33.20 -15.01
N GLN A 215 3.78 -32.57 -16.10
CA GLN A 215 3.61 -33.23 -17.40
C GLN A 215 4.92 -33.78 -17.94
N ILE A 216 5.99 -32.98 -17.88
CA ILE A 216 7.33 -33.41 -18.28
C ILE A 216 7.78 -34.63 -17.44
N GLN A 217 7.58 -34.59 -16.12
CA GLN A 217 7.92 -35.72 -15.24
C GLN A 217 7.09 -36.98 -15.55
N MET A 218 5.80 -36.84 -15.82
CA MET A 218 4.94 -37.97 -16.22
C MET A 218 5.40 -38.58 -17.55
N GLN A 219 5.76 -37.75 -18.54
CA GLN A 219 6.32 -38.21 -19.82
C GLN A 219 7.62 -38.98 -19.60
N MET A 220 8.53 -38.49 -18.75
CA MET A 220 9.75 -39.23 -18.39
C MET A 220 9.46 -40.58 -17.74
N MET A 221 8.48 -40.64 -16.82
CA MET A 221 8.08 -41.93 -16.23
C MET A 221 7.50 -42.89 -17.27
N GLN A 222 6.72 -42.41 -18.23
CA GLN A 222 6.20 -43.22 -19.34
C GLN A 222 7.32 -43.76 -20.23
N ILE A 223 8.29 -42.92 -20.59
CA ILE A 223 9.47 -43.32 -21.38
C ILE A 223 10.27 -44.41 -20.65
N LEU A 224 10.47 -44.28 -19.33
CA LEU A 224 11.14 -45.30 -18.52
C LEU A 224 10.29 -46.59 -18.41
N GLY A 225 8.97 -46.46 -18.34
CA GLY A 225 8.03 -47.58 -18.27
C GLY A 225 7.99 -48.41 -19.56
N ASN A 226 8.02 -47.76 -20.73
CA ASN A 226 8.08 -48.39 -22.05
C ASN A 226 9.42 -49.07 -22.37
N ARG A 227 10.41 -48.96 -21.48
CA ARG A 227 11.74 -49.56 -21.60
C ARG A 227 11.80 -51.01 -21.11
N LYS A 228 10.76 -51.49 -20.42
CA LYS A 228 10.60 -52.88 -19.95
C LYS A 228 9.99 -53.75 -21.03
#